data_AF-A0ABD5PG88-F1
#
_entry.id   AF-A0ABD5PG88-F1
#
_cell.length_a   1.000
_cell.length_b   1.000
_cell.length_c   1.000
_cell.angle_alpha   90.00
_cell.angle_beta   90.00
_cell.angle_gamma   90.00
#
_symmetry.space_group_name_H-M   'P 1'
#
loop_
_entity.id
_entity.type
_entity.pdbx_description
1 polymer ?
#
loop_
_entity_poly.entity_id
_entity_poly.type
_entity_poly.pdbx_seq_one_letter_code
_entity_poly.pdbx_strand_id
1 'polypeptide(L)'
;MDGRHTDSTLATQDRLVRLTKFATVGAAAFAVNLLVFAALDGTTWYLVAGAVSWLVANFSSYNLNRRFTFEEIRFGYLRGYRRHLSVYLVGFVVYMVVLWLLGTVVDRYVALVCAVVVSGSLNFVGSEFWVFDPGR
;
A
#
# COMPACT_ATOMS: atom_id res chain seq x y z
N MET A 1 13.75 -40.50 -10.47
CA MET A 1 12.47 -39.75 -10.49
C MET A 1 12.43 -38.89 -9.24
N ASP A 2 13.12 -37.74 -9.21
CA ASP A 2 13.18 -36.93 -7.98
C ASP A 2 13.62 -35.48 -8.26
N GLY A 3 12.90 -34.79 -9.16
CA GLY A 3 13.24 -33.41 -9.56
C GLY A 3 12.08 -32.44 -9.56
N ARG A 4 10.83 -32.92 -9.50
CA ARG A 4 9.62 -32.05 -9.56
C ARG A 4 9.17 -31.54 -8.19
N HIS A 5 9.58 -32.15 -7.09
CA HIS A 5 9.16 -31.72 -5.75
C HIS A 5 9.96 -30.50 -5.27
N THR A 6 11.25 -30.42 -5.61
CA THR A 6 12.18 -29.35 -5.18
C THR A 6 11.86 -27.99 -5.78
N ASP A 7 11.38 -27.94 -7.04
CA ASP A 7 11.01 -26.68 -7.69
C ASP A 7 9.76 -26.04 -7.07
N SER A 8 8.81 -26.86 -6.61
CA SER A 8 7.55 -26.37 -6.02
C SER A 8 7.74 -25.74 -4.63
N THR A 9 8.68 -26.27 -3.84
CA THR A 9 8.97 -25.77 -2.50
C THR A 9 9.76 -24.46 -2.54
N LEU A 10 10.71 -24.32 -3.47
CA LEU A 10 11.45 -23.08 -3.71
C LEU A 10 10.52 -21.94 -4.18
N ALA A 11 9.64 -22.21 -5.14
CA ALA A 11 8.65 -21.22 -5.61
C ALA A 11 7.68 -20.78 -4.49
N THR A 12 7.29 -21.71 -3.61
CA THR A 12 6.43 -21.40 -2.45
C THR A 12 7.16 -20.54 -1.42
N GLN A 13 8.44 -20.82 -1.14
CA GLN A 13 9.24 -20.00 -0.22
C GLN A 13 9.43 -18.57 -0.73
N ASP A 14 9.73 -18.39 -2.01
CA ASP A 14 9.88 -17.05 -2.60
C ASP A 14 8.56 -16.24 -2.54
N ARG A 15 7.42 -16.92 -2.71
CA ARG A 15 6.10 -16.29 -2.58
C ARG A 15 5.80 -15.86 -1.14
N LEU A 16 6.12 -16.70 -0.15
CA LEU A 16 5.96 -16.38 1.27
C LEU A 16 6.86 -15.23 1.71
N VAL A 17 8.11 -15.18 1.23
CA VAL A 17 9.04 -14.08 1.52
C VAL A 17 8.54 -12.76 0.92
N ARG A 18 7.96 -12.78 -0.29
CA ARG A 18 7.34 -11.59 -0.88
C ARG A 18 6.10 -11.14 -0.10
N LEU A 19 5.27 -12.08 0.34
CA LEU A 19 4.07 -11.79 1.13
C LEU A 19 4.43 -11.17 2.49
N THR A 20 5.44 -11.71 3.19
CA THR A 20 5.86 -11.16 4.49
C THR A 20 6.48 -9.78 4.35
N LYS A 21 7.30 -9.54 3.31
CA LYS A 21 7.81 -8.19 3.01
C LYS A 21 6.67 -7.21 2.72
N PHE A 22 5.70 -7.61 1.89
CA PHE A 22 4.52 -6.79 1.60
C PHE A 22 3.71 -6.49 2.85
N ALA A 23 3.43 -7.50 3.68
CA ALA A 23 2.71 -7.34 4.94
C ALA A 23 3.45 -6.43 5.92
N THR A 24 4.78 -6.53 6.00
CA THR A 24 5.60 -5.71 6.90
C THR A 24 5.57 -4.24 6.49
N VAL A 25 5.75 -3.95 5.20
CA VAL A 25 5.68 -2.59 4.68
C VAL A 25 4.25 -2.03 4.78
N GLY A 26 3.25 -2.86 4.49
CA GLY A 26 1.84 -2.51 4.64
C GLY A 26 1.48 -2.18 6.08
N ALA A 27 1.94 -2.97 7.05
CA ALA A 27 1.73 -2.74 8.47
C ALA A 27 2.40 -1.43 8.94
N ALA A 28 3.63 -1.16 8.49
CA ALA A 28 4.32 0.10 8.80
C ALA A 28 3.58 1.31 8.20
N ALA A 29 3.12 1.22 6.95
CA ALA A 29 2.33 2.26 6.31
C ALA A 29 0.99 2.48 7.03
N PHE A 30 0.32 1.40 7.45
CA PHE A 30 -0.92 1.48 8.21
C PHE A 30 -0.71 2.15 9.57
N ALA A 31 0.37 1.82 10.29
CA ALA A 31 0.70 2.47 11.56
C ALA A 31 0.92 3.98 11.37
N VAL A 32 1.66 4.39 10.33
CA VAL A 32 1.83 5.81 10.00
C VAL A 32 0.50 6.47 9.65
N ASN A 33 -0.36 5.80 8.87
CA ASN A 33 -1.69 6.31 8.53
C ASN A 33 -2.52 6.59 9.78
N LEU A 34 -2.57 5.61 10.70
CA LEU A 34 -3.34 5.72 11.93
C LEU A 34 -2.81 6.85 12.83
N LEU A 35 -1.48 6.96 13.00
CA LEU A 35 -0.86 8.00 13.82
C LEU A 35 -1.15 9.40 13.27
N VAL A 36 -1.01 9.60 11.96
CA VAL A 36 -1.25 10.91 11.33
C VAL A 36 -2.74 11.24 11.35
N PHE A 37 -3.62 10.25 11.11
CA PHE A 37 -5.06 10.46 11.20
C PHE A 37 -5.47 10.85 12.62
N ALA A 38 -5.01 10.12 13.64
CA ALA A 38 -5.30 10.42 15.04
C ALA A 38 -4.76 11.79 15.48
N ALA A 39 -3.60 12.22 14.96
CA ALA A 39 -3.05 13.55 15.25
C ALA A 39 -3.85 14.69 14.62
N LEU A 40 -4.48 14.46 13.46
CA LEU A 40 -5.30 15.44 12.75
C LEU A 40 -6.78 15.39 13.18
N ASP A 41 -7.21 14.28 13.73
CA ASP A 41 -8.58 14.07 14.18
C ASP A 41 -8.96 15.08 15.26
N GLY A 42 -10.06 15.81 15.04
CA GLY A 42 -10.51 16.90 15.91
C GLY A 42 -9.93 18.29 15.60
N THR A 43 -8.89 18.40 14.75
CA THR A 43 -8.35 19.71 14.30
C THR A 43 -8.83 20.10 12.90
N THR A 44 -9.28 19.13 12.11
CA THR A 44 -9.75 19.35 10.74
C THR A 44 -10.90 18.40 10.41
N TRP A 45 -11.51 18.59 9.24
CA TRP A 45 -12.54 17.69 8.74
C TRP A 45 -11.95 16.29 8.49
N TYR A 46 -12.60 15.23 8.99
CA TYR A 46 -12.12 13.85 8.93
C TYR A 46 -11.70 13.38 7.51
N LEU A 47 -12.34 13.87 6.45
CA LEU A 47 -11.93 13.54 5.07
C LEU A 47 -10.57 14.15 4.72
N VAL A 48 -10.30 15.38 5.17
CA VAL A 48 -9.00 16.05 5.00
C VAL A 48 -7.93 15.33 5.82
N ALA A 49 -8.25 14.95 7.06
CA ALA A 49 -7.36 14.13 7.89
C ALA A 49 -7.05 12.77 7.22
N GLY A 50 -8.06 12.13 6.65
CA GLY A 50 -7.93 10.90 5.86
C GLY A 50 -7.02 11.08 4.63
N ALA A 51 -7.19 12.18 3.89
CA ALA A 51 -6.38 12.44 2.70
C ALA A 51 -4.91 12.67 3.05
N VAL A 52 -4.64 13.51 4.05
CA VAL A 52 -3.26 13.81 4.49
C VAL A 52 -2.58 12.57 5.07
N SER A 53 -3.28 11.84 5.94
CA SER A 53 -2.75 10.60 6.52
C SER A 53 -2.44 9.56 5.45
N TRP A 54 -3.28 9.42 4.42
CA TRP A 54 -3.04 8.49 3.33
C TRP A 54 -1.81 8.89 2.52
N LEU A 55 -1.65 10.18 2.20
CA LEU A 55 -0.47 10.68 1.47
C LEU A 55 0.82 10.44 2.24
N VAL A 56 0.84 10.72 3.54
CA VAL A 56 2.02 10.52 4.40
C VAL A 56 2.35 9.03 4.52
N ALA A 57 1.34 8.18 4.69
CA ALA A 57 1.51 6.73 4.74
C ALA A 57 2.05 6.18 3.40
N ASN A 58 1.54 6.68 2.27
CA ASN A 58 1.96 6.26 0.95
C ASN A 58 3.43 6.67 0.68
N PHE A 59 3.78 7.91 1.02
CA PHE A 59 5.16 8.39 0.93
C PHE A 59 6.11 7.59 1.84
N SER A 60 5.70 7.30 3.07
CA SER A 60 6.48 6.48 3.99
C SER A 60 6.68 5.06 3.44
N SER A 61 5.62 4.44 2.92
CA SER A 61 5.65 3.12 2.27
C SER A 61 6.62 3.09 1.09
N TYR A 62 6.63 4.12 0.24
CA TYR A 62 7.58 4.23 -0.87
C TYR A 62 9.03 4.34 -0.39
N ASN A 63 9.30 5.17 0.63
CA ASN A 63 10.64 5.30 1.19
C ASN A 63 11.12 4.01 1.86
N LEU A 64 10.23 3.29 2.56
CA LEU A 64 10.53 2.02 3.19
C LEU A 64 10.79 0.93 2.14
N ASN A 65 9.92 0.82 1.13
CA ASN A 65 10.10 -0.08 -0.02
C ASN A 65 11.41 0.17 -0.75
N ARG A 66 11.78 1.44 -0.94
CA ARG A 66 13.04 1.79 -1.59
C ARG A 66 14.25 1.45 -0.73
N ARG A 67 14.24 1.80 0.57
CA ARG A 67 15.37 1.57 1.48
C ARG A 67 15.61 0.10 1.80
N PHE A 68 14.56 -0.74 1.78
CA PHE A 68 14.66 -2.16 2.09
C PHE A 68 14.68 -3.09 0.87
N THR A 69 14.07 -2.71 -0.25
CA THR A 69 13.85 -3.64 -1.39
C THR A 69 14.64 -3.27 -2.65
N PHE A 70 15.01 -2.00 -2.83
CA PHE A 70 15.64 -1.54 -4.07
C PHE A 70 16.82 -0.59 -3.78
N GLU A 71 17.91 -1.16 -3.29
CA GLU A 71 19.19 -0.45 -3.09
C GLU A 71 19.86 -0.03 -4.42
N GLU A 72 19.35 -0.48 -5.59
CA GLU A 72 20.08 -0.39 -6.87
C GLU A 72 19.32 0.19 -8.09
N ILE A 73 18.26 1.00 -7.94
CA ILE A 73 17.60 1.58 -9.14
C ILE A 73 18.30 2.87 -9.61
N ARG A 74 19.07 2.74 -10.71
CA ARG A 74 19.77 3.80 -11.48
C ARG A 74 18.87 4.81 -12.22
N PHE A 75 17.64 5.08 -11.76
CA PHE A 75 16.74 6.07 -12.37
C PHE A 75 16.30 7.14 -11.36
N GLY A 76 16.26 8.41 -11.79
CA GLY A 76 16.11 9.58 -10.92
C GLY A 76 14.88 9.57 -9.99
N TYR A 77 15.10 10.02 -8.75
CA TYR A 77 14.18 10.03 -7.59
C TYR A 77 12.72 10.39 -7.93
N LEU A 78 12.52 11.50 -8.65
CA LEU A 78 11.18 12.04 -8.92
C LEU A 78 10.39 11.23 -9.95
N ARG A 79 11.06 10.59 -10.91
CA ARG A 79 10.38 9.95 -12.05
C ARG A 79 9.75 8.61 -11.63
N GLY A 80 10.42 7.86 -10.76
CA GLY A 80 9.89 6.64 -10.15
C GLY A 80 8.71 6.92 -9.22
N TYR A 81 8.84 7.93 -8.35
CA TYR A 81 7.76 8.32 -7.43
C TYR A 81 6.51 8.80 -8.16
N ARG A 82 6.64 9.63 -9.21
CA ARG A 82 5.49 10.09 -10.00
C ARG A 82 4.70 8.95 -10.65
N ARG A 83 5.40 7.94 -11.17
CA ARG A 83 4.76 6.77 -11.80
C ARG A 83 4.08 5.89 -10.75
N HIS A 84 4.71 5.71 -9.60
CA HIS A 84 4.12 5.02 -8.46
C HIS A 84 2.84 5.74 -7.97
N LEU A 85 2.93 7.06 -7.78
CA LEU A 85 1.81 7.89 -7.35
C LEU A 85 0.64 7.83 -8.36
N SER A 86 0.92 7.81 -9.67
CA SER A 86 -0.14 7.70 -10.69
C SER A 86 -0.91 6.38 -10.65
N VAL A 87 -0.26 5.27 -10.25
CA VAL A 87 -0.94 3.97 -10.07
C VAL A 87 -1.74 3.98 -8.77
N TYR A 88 -1.19 4.55 -7.72
CA TYR A 88 -1.80 4.63 -6.39
C TYR A 88 -2.96 5.64 -6.30
N LEU A 89 -3.13 6.51 -7.30
CA LEU A 89 -4.25 7.44 -7.40
C LEU A 89 -5.60 6.72 -7.48
N VAL A 90 -5.67 5.56 -8.13
CA VAL A 90 -6.89 4.73 -8.14
C VAL A 90 -7.19 4.22 -6.73
N GLY A 91 -6.18 3.70 -6.04
CA GLY A 91 -6.28 3.31 -4.65
C GLY A 91 -6.69 4.47 -3.73
N PHE A 92 -6.23 5.68 -3.99
CA PHE A 92 -6.62 6.89 -3.25
C PHE A 92 -8.10 7.22 -3.41
N VAL A 93 -8.62 7.17 -4.65
CA VAL A 93 -10.05 7.42 -4.90
C VAL A 93 -10.90 6.39 -4.17
N VAL A 94 -10.53 5.11 -4.26
CA VAL A 94 -11.24 4.03 -3.55
C VAL A 94 -11.18 4.25 -2.04
N TYR A 95 -10.00 4.60 -1.49
CA TYR A 95 -9.84 4.92 -0.08
C TYR A 95 -10.80 6.04 0.37
N MET A 96 -10.83 7.15 -0.37
CA MET A 96 -11.69 8.30 -0.07
C MET A 96 -13.18 7.94 -0.15
N VAL A 97 -13.59 7.18 -1.16
CA VAL A 97 -14.99 6.75 -1.31
C VAL A 97 -15.41 5.84 -0.15
N VAL A 98 -14.59 4.84 0.20
CA VAL A 98 -14.89 3.95 1.33
C VAL A 98 -14.95 4.72 2.64
N LEU A 99 -13.97 5.61 2.88
CA LEU A 99 -13.93 6.44 4.08
C LEU A 99 -15.16 7.35 4.19
N TRP A 100 -15.59 7.95 3.08
CA TRP A 100 -16.77 8.80 3.04
C TRP A 100 -18.06 8.01 3.28
N LEU A 101 -18.24 6.88 2.59
CA LEU A 101 -19.44 6.05 2.73
C LEU A 101 -19.56 5.48 4.15
N LEU A 102 -18.50 4.85 4.66
CA LEU A 102 -18.53 4.22 5.98
C LEU A 102 -18.47 5.23 7.12
N GLY A 103 -17.75 6.35 6.95
CA GLY A 103 -17.60 7.38 7.99
C GLY A 103 -18.92 8.06 8.37
N THR A 104 -19.99 7.87 7.60
CA THR A 104 -21.34 8.35 7.93
C THR A 104 -22.18 7.32 8.70
N VAL A 105 -21.77 6.05 8.72
CA VAL A 105 -22.56 4.91 9.24
C VAL A 105 -21.89 4.23 10.43
N VAL A 106 -20.56 4.22 10.48
CA VAL A 106 -19.76 3.55 11.52
C VAL A 106 -18.73 4.51 12.13
N ASP A 107 -18.08 4.07 13.20
CA ASP A 107 -16.97 4.80 13.79
C ASP A 107 -15.86 5.09 12.76
N ARG A 108 -15.29 6.30 12.83
CA ARG A 108 -14.30 6.81 11.88
C ARG A 108 -13.03 5.97 11.80
N TYR A 109 -12.61 5.33 12.90
CA TYR A 109 -11.44 4.46 12.89
C TYR A 109 -11.75 3.13 12.20
N VAL A 110 -12.97 2.60 12.38
CA VAL A 110 -13.43 1.41 11.64
C VAL A 110 -13.51 1.71 10.14
N ALA A 111 -14.08 2.85 9.76
CA ALA A 111 -14.13 3.29 8.37
C ALA A 111 -12.72 3.44 7.76
N LEU A 112 -11.78 3.99 8.52
CA LEU A 112 -10.38 4.14 8.11
C LEU A 112 -9.70 2.77 7.89
N VAL A 113 -9.86 1.83 8.81
CA VAL A 113 -9.31 0.46 8.66
C VAL A 113 -9.85 -0.19 7.38
N CYS A 114 -11.16 -0.15 7.16
CA CYS A 114 -11.77 -0.70 5.96
C CYS A 114 -11.25 -0.01 4.69
N ALA A 115 -11.13 1.31 4.71
CA ALA A 115 -10.60 2.07 3.58
C ALA A 115 -9.15 1.70 3.25
N VAL A 116 -8.28 1.56 4.27
CA VAL A 116 -6.88 1.15 4.06
C VAL A 116 -6.81 -0.28 3.52
N VAL A 117 -7.60 -1.21 4.06
CA VAL A 117 -7.59 -2.61 3.62
C VAL A 117 -8.05 -2.71 2.15
N VAL A 118 -9.19 -2.11 1.80
CA VAL A 118 -9.73 -2.17 0.43
C VAL A 118 -8.79 -1.50 -0.57
N SER A 119 -8.29 -0.30 -0.24
CA SER A 119 -7.32 0.42 -1.08
C SER A 119 -6.00 -0.35 -1.22
N GLY A 120 -5.49 -0.89 -0.11
CA GLY A 120 -4.25 -1.68 -0.07
C GLY A 120 -4.34 -2.95 -0.91
N SER A 121 -5.44 -3.70 -0.81
CA SER A 121 -5.69 -4.87 -1.65
C SER A 121 -5.77 -4.51 -3.13
N LEU A 122 -6.44 -3.41 -3.47
CA LEU A 122 -6.55 -2.97 -4.86
C LEU A 122 -5.20 -2.51 -5.43
N ASN A 123 -4.38 -1.83 -4.61
CA ASN A 123 -3.02 -1.45 -4.98
C ASN A 123 -2.11 -2.67 -5.15
N PHE A 124 -2.25 -3.69 -4.30
CA PHE A 124 -1.52 -4.96 -4.43
C PHE A 124 -1.86 -5.64 -5.76
N VAL A 125 -3.15 -5.86 -6.01
CA VAL A 125 -3.66 -6.45 -7.25
C VAL A 125 -3.22 -5.64 -8.47
N GLY A 126 -3.36 -4.32 -8.44
CA GLY A 126 -2.91 -3.45 -9.54
C GLY A 126 -1.40 -3.51 -9.77
N SER A 127 -0.60 -3.59 -8.70
CA SER A 127 0.85 -3.78 -8.81
C SER A 127 1.20 -5.17 -9.34
N GLU A 128 0.43 -6.20 -8.99
CA GLU A 128 0.62 -7.56 -9.48
C GLU A 128 0.35 -7.66 -10.99
N PHE A 129 -0.81 -7.17 -11.44
CA PHE A 129 -1.21 -7.22 -12.85
C PHE A 129 -0.45 -6.24 -13.76
N TRP A 130 0.06 -5.11 -13.26
CA TRP A 130 0.74 -4.11 -14.11
C TRP A 130 2.27 -4.19 -14.06
N VAL A 131 2.85 -4.72 -12.97
CA VAL A 131 4.33 -4.83 -12.81
C VAL A 131 4.83 -6.24 -13.15
N PHE A 132 3.98 -7.28 -13.02
CA PHE A 132 4.36 -8.67 -13.32
C PHE A 132 3.69 -9.26 -14.56
N ASP A 133 3.02 -8.47 -15.42
CA ASP A 133 2.70 -8.94 -16.77
C ASP A 133 4.00 -9.03 -17.60
N PRO A 134 4.45 -10.23 -18.02
CA PRO A 134 5.66 -10.41 -18.83
C PRO A 134 5.50 -9.93 -20.29
N GLY A 135 4.36 -9.33 -20.63
CA GLY A 135 3.92 -9.06 -21.99
C GLY A 135 4.35 -7.73 -22.63
N ARG A 136 5.40 -7.03 -22.15
CA ARG A 136 6.09 -5.94 -22.90
C ARG A 136 7.56 -5.79 -22.52
#